data_AF-A0A937SVF4-F1
#
_entry.id   AF-A0A937SVF4-F1
#
_cell.length_a   1.000
_cell.length_b   1.000
_cell.length_c   1.000
_cell.angle_alpha   90.00
_cell.angle_beta   90.00
_cell.angle_gamma   90.00
#
_symmetry.space_group_name_H-M   'P 1'
#
loop_
_entity.id
_entity.type
_entity.pdbx_description
1 polymer ?
#
loop_
_entity_poly.entity_id
_entity_poly.type
_entity_poly.pdbx_seq_one_letter_code
_entity_poly.pdbx_strand_id
1 'polypeptide(L)'
;MIDWSQCQEKDFSIVVDGEDIQQVGQTQLFPVRVFYKEETFAFMKSVPLRAEFYAQLRQRDDWKERLMEILKNRVREDIDEKIRSNRVGIDDKLELMAVGKNRIV
;
A
#
# COMPACT_ATOMS: atom_id res chain seq x y z
N MET A 1 -9.64 -8.15 -11.48
CA MET A 1 -9.90 -7.62 -10.12
C MET A 1 -9.08 -8.45 -9.15
N ILE A 2 -8.21 -7.83 -8.34
CA ILE A 2 -7.32 -8.54 -7.42
C ILE A 2 -8.13 -9.07 -6.24
N ASP A 3 -7.98 -10.35 -5.92
CA ASP A 3 -8.52 -10.92 -4.68
C ASP A 3 -7.54 -10.71 -3.54
N TRP A 4 -7.72 -9.59 -2.82
CA TRP A 4 -6.88 -9.19 -1.69
C TRP A 4 -6.87 -10.20 -0.54
N SER A 5 -7.88 -11.06 -0.41
CA SER A 5 -7.97 -12.00 0.72
C SER A 5 -6.92 -13.11 0.65
N GLN A 6 -6.54 -13.49 -0.57
CA GLN A 6 -5.57 -14.55 -0.86
C GLN A 6 -4.16 -14.01 -1.17
N CYS A 7 -3.95 -12.70 -1.08
CA CYS A 7 -2.67 -12.09 -1.35
C CYS A 7 -1.73 -12.17 -0.12
N GLN A 8 -0.42 -12.19 -0.39
CA GLN A 8 0.64 -11.93 0.59
C GLN A 8 1.43 -10.69 0.18
N GLU A 9 2.05 -9.99 1.14
CA GLU A 9 2.83 -8.77 0.85
C GLU A 9 3.93 -9.00 -0.20
N LYS A 10 4.56 -10.18 -0.19
CA LYS A 10 5.61 -10.57 -1.14
C LYS A 10 5.13 -10.71 -2.59
N ASP A 11 3.81 -10.79 -2.79
CA ASP A 11 3.20 -10.89 -4.11
C ASP A 11 3.12 -9.51 -4.80
N PHE A 12 3.48 -8.44 -4.09
CA PHE A 12 3.45 -7.08 -4.58
C PHE A 12 4.86 -6.56 -4.87
N SER A 13 4.97 -5.82 -5.97
CA SER A 13 6.13 -5.01 -6.31
C SER A 13 5.75 -3.54 -6.31
N ILE A 14 6.72 -2.68 -6.00
CA ILE A 14 6.52 -1.24 -5.99
C ILE A 14 7.42 -0.57 -7.01
N VAL A 15 6.90 0.45 -7.67
CA VAL A 15 7.64 1.31 -8.59
C VAL A 15 7.37 2.75 -8.17
N VAL A 16 8.44 3.50 -7.92
CA VAL A 16 8.35 4.93 -7.64
C VAL A 16 8.53 5.65 -8.96
N ASP A 17 7.54 6.44 -9.37
CA ASP A 17 7.69 7.28 -10.55
C ASP A 17 8.41 8.57 -10.13
N GLY A 18 9.64 8.73 -10.59
CA GLY A 18 10.47 9.89 -10.25
C GLY A 18 10.03 11.17 -10.96
N GLU A 19 9.33 11.05 -12.09
CA GLU A 19 8.90 12.18 -12.91
C GLU A 19 7.67 12.87 -12.33
N ASP A 20 6.84 12.11 -11.61
CA ASP A 20 5.59 12.59 -11.00
C ASP A 20 5.80 13.10 -9.55
N ILE A 21 7.05 13.24 -9.06
CA ILE A 21 7.32 13.74 -7.70
C ILE A 21 6.92 15.23 -7.61
N GLN A 22 6.01 15.54 -6.69
CA GLN A 22 5.45 16.89 -6.55
C GLN A 22 5.77 17.49 -5.18
N GLN A 23 6.01 18.79 -5.13
CA GLN A 23 6.09 19.53 -3.87
C GLN A 23 4.84 20.38 -3.68
N VAL A 24 4.14 20.18 -2.56
CA VAL A 24 2.97 20.95 -2.16
C VAL A 24 3.28 21.60 -0.80
N GLY A 25 3.58 22.90 -0.82
CA GLY A 25 4.02 23.64 0.35
C GLY A 25 5.28 23.03 0.98
N GLN A 26 5.17 22.61 2.24
CA GLN A 26 6.26 21.96 2.99
C GLN A 26 6.26 20.42 2.88
N THR A 27 5.52 19.86 1.92
CA THR A 27 5.40 18.41 1.73
C THR A 27 5.89 18.00 0.35
N GLN A 28 6.75 17.00 0.29
CA GLN A 28 7.13 16.29 -0.92
C GLN A 28 6.26 15.04 -1.05
N LEU A 29 5.56 14.90 -2.18
CA LEU A 29 4.70 13.79 -2.51
C LEU A 29 5.44 12.85 -3.46
N PHE A 30 5.59 11.59 -3.04
CA PHE A 30 6.20 10.53 -3.83
C PHE A 30 5.12 9.59 -4.35
N PRO A 31 4.82 9.60 -5.66
CA PRO A 31 3.88 8.66 -6.25
C PRO A 31 4.52 7.27 -6.32
N VAL A 32 3.87 6.31 -5.66
CA VAL A 32 4.26 4.91 -5.67
C VAL A 32 3.16 4.09 -6.32
N ARG A 33 3.50 3.41 -7.40
CA ARG A 33 2.65 2.44 -8.09
C ARG A 33 2.92 1.07 -7.50
N VAL A 34 1.85 0.35 -7.18
CA VAL A 34 1.90 -1.00 -6.62
C VAL A 34 1.33 -1.97 -7.62
N PHE A 35 2.08 -3.03 -7.91
CA PHE A 35 1.68 -4.07 -8.84
C PHE A 35 1.59 -5.40 -8.11
N TYR A 36 0.49 -6.11 -8.28
CA TYR A 36 0.35 -7.52 -7.93
C TYR A 36 0.94 -8.38 -9.07
N LYS A 37 1.34 -9.62 -8.76
CA LYS A 37 1.89 -10.65 -9.68
C LYS A 37 1.66 -10.38 -11.18
N GLU A 38 2.73 -10.57 -11.97
CA GLU A 38 2.70 -10.41 -13.44
C GLU A 38 2.33 -8.97 -13.87
N GLU A 39 2.82 -7.96 -13.14
CA GLU A 39 2.66 -6.53 -13.45
C GLU A 39 1.21 -6.03 -13.47
N THR A 40 0.30 -6.73 -12.77
CA THR A 40 -1.08 -6.26 -12.63
C THR A 40 -1.12 -5.04 -11.72
N PHE A 41 -1.46 -3.87 -12.26
CA PHE A 41 -1.62 -2.66 -11.46
C PHE A 41 -2.68 -2.88 -10.36
N ALA A 42 -2.26 -2.67 -9.11
CA ALA A 42 -3.11 -2.85 -7.95
C ALA A 42 -3.69 -1.52 -7.47
N PHE A 43 -2.81 -0.56 -7.18
CA PHE A 43 -3.18 0.81 -6.82
C PHE A 43 -1.97 1.74 -6.91
N MET A 44 -2.25 3.03 -6.83
CA MET A 44 -1.25 4.07 -6.69
C MET A 44 -1.47 4.79 -5.36
N LYS A 45 -0.38 5.15 -4.69
CA LYS A 45 -0.41 5.97 -3.48
C LYS A 45 0.66 7.05 -3.54
N SER A 46 0.28 8.27 -3.19
CA SER A 46 1.23 9.33 -2.90
C SER A 46 1.68 9.25 -1.45
N VAL A 47 2.97 8.98 -1.23
CA VAL A 47 3.57 8.97 0.11
C VAL A 47 4.10 10.38 0.42
N PRO A 48 3.54 11.08 1.43
CA PRO A 48 4.00 12.40 1.81
C PRO A 48 5.22 12.30 2.73
N LEU A 49 6.26 13.07 2.41
CA LEU A 49 7.39 13.35 3.29
C LEU A 49 7.50 14.86 3.52
N ARG A 50 7.92 15.28 4.71
CA ARG A 50 8.23 16.70 4.95
C ARG A 50 9.41 17.11 4.07
N ALA A 51 9.30 18.27 3.43
CA ALA A 51 10.33 18.78 2.51
C ALA A 51 11.69 18.94 3.21
N GLU A 52 11.69 19.43 4.45
CA GLU A 52 12.91 19.55 5.26
C GLU A 52 13.55 18.19 5.55
N PHE A 53 12.74 17.19 5.93
CA PHE A 53 13.23 15.83 6.16
C PHE A 53 13.82 15.23 4.87
N TYR A 54 13.14 15.42 3.73
CA TYR A 54 13.67 14.94 2.45
C TYR A 54 14.98 15.64 2.08
N ALA A 55 15.09 16.94 2.31
CA ALA A 55 16.32 17.70 2.08
C ALA A 55 17.48 17.18 2.94
N GLN A 56 17.23 16.91 4.24
CA GLN A 56 18.21 16.31 5.14
C GLN A 56 18.58 14.89 4.72
N LEU A 57 17.60 14.07 4.29
CA LEU A 57 17.83 12.72 3.81
C LEU A 57 18.82 12.73 2.64
N ARG A 58 18.64 13.63 1.67
CA ARG A 58 19.51 13.79 0.49
C ARG A 58 20.95 14.18 0.79
N GLN A 59 21.27 14.61 2.01
CA GLN A 59 22.65 14.93 2.41
C GLN A 59 23.46 13.68 2.79
N ARG A 60 22.82 12.52 2.91
CA ARG A 60 23.48 11.24 3.22
C ARG A 60 23.92 10.54 1.94
N ASP A 61 24.98 9.74 2.02
CA ASP A 61 25.43 8.93 0.88
C ASP A 61 24.43 7.82 0.51
N ASP A 62 23.74 7.25 1.51
CA ASP A 62 22.76 6.15 1.38
C ASP A 62 21.32 6.64 1.13
N TRP A 63 21.13 7.92 0.79
CA TRP A 63 19.80 8.55 0.81
C TRP A 63 18.75 7.87 -0.06
N LYS A 64 19.13 7.34 -1.23
CA LYS A 64 18.20 6.66 -2.15
C LYS A 64 17.69 5.36 -1.56
N GLU A 65 18.58 4.56 -0.99
CA GLU A 65 18.24 3.30 -0.37
C GLU A 65 17.31 3.53 0.81
N ARG A 66 17.63 4.52 1.66
CA ARG A 66 16.79 4.92 2.79
C ARG A 66 15.43 5.46 2.37
N LEU A 67 15.39 6.29 1.33
CA LEU A 67 14.12 6.76 0.77
C LEU A 67 13.28 5.57 0.31
N MET A 68 13.86 4.65 -0.45
CA MET A 68 13.15 3.46 -0.92
C MET A 68 12.65 2.58 0.23
N GLU A 69 13.43 2.39 1.29
CA GLU A 69 12.99 1.68 2.51
C GLU A 69 11.77 2.36 3.15
N ILE A 70 11.80 3.69 3.30
CA ILE A 70 10.68 4.47 3.85
C ILE A 70 9.44 4.29 2.99
N LEU A 71 9.56 4.45 1.67
CA LEU A 71 8.43 4.32 0.74
C LEU A 71 7.87 2.89 0.75
N LYS A 72 8.74 1.86 0.77
CA LYS A 72 8.33 0.45 0.90
C LYS A 72 7.53 0.20 2.16
N ASN A 73 8.03 0.64 3.32
CA ASN A 73 7.38 0.41 4.59
C ASN A 73 5.98 1.07 4.63
N ARG A 74 5.88 2.32 4.16
CA ARG A 74 4.59 3.03 4.10
C ARG A 74 3.57 2.35 3.21
N VAL A 75 3.99 1.85 2.05
CA VAL A 75 3.10 1.15 1.12
C VAL A 75 2.73 -0.24 1.63
N ARG A 76 3.65 -0.91 2.31
CA ARG A 76 3.41 -2.22 2.93
C ARG A 76 2.31 -2.15 3.98
N GLU A 77 2.32 -1.12 4.82
CA GLU A 77 1.25 -0.87 5.79
C GLU A 77 -0.13 -0.76 5.12
N ASP A 78 -0.23 -0.14 3.94
CA ASP A 78 -1.49 -0.06 3.20
C ASP A 78 -1.91 -1.38 2.55
N ILE A 79 -0.94 -2.16 2.06
CA ILE A 79 -1.21 -3.49 1.51
C ILE A 79 -1.81 -4.37 2.61
N ASP A 80 -1.20 -4.35 3.80
CA ASP A 80 -1.69 -5.09 4.96
C ASP A 80 -3.07 -4.62 5.41
N GLU A 81 -3.33 -3.32 5.42
CA GLU A 81 -4.65 -2.78 5.70
C GLU A 81 -5.68 -3.29 4.68
N LYS A 82 -5.38 -3.22 3.38
CA LYS A 82 -6.27 -3.72 2.32
C LYS A 82 -6.55 -5.22 2.41
N ILE A 83 -5.51 -6.03 2.68
CA ILE A 83 -5.65 -7.48 2.87
C ILE A 83 -6.56 -7.75 4.09
N ARG A 84 -6.30 -7.07 5.22
CA ARG A 84 -7.10 -7.24 6.45
C ARG A 84 -8.54 -6.80 6.27
N SER A 85 -8.79 -5.61 5.73
CA SER A 85 -10.15 -5.11 5.52
C SER A 85 -10.97 -6.03 4.62
N ASN A 86 -10.35 -6.64 3.59
CA ASN A 86 -11.07 -7.58 2.73
C ASN A 86 -11.32 -8.95 3.40
N ARG A 87 -10.41 -9.41 4.28
CA ARG A 87 -10.62 -10.63 5.08
C ARG A 87 -11.75 -10.45 6.10
N VAL A 88 -11.74 -9.35 6.85
CA VAL A 88 -12.82 -9.02 7.80
C VAL A 88 -14.18 -8.96 7.07
N GLY A 89 -14.23 -8.29 5.91
CA GLY A 89 -15.45 -8.25 5.11
C GLY A 89 -15.92 -9.60 4.54
N ILE A 90 -15.05 -10.60 4.44
CA ILE A 90 -15.41 -11.98 4.07
C ILE A 90 -15.87 -12.75 5.30
N ASP A 91 -15.16 -12.64 6.43
CA ASP A 91 -15.50 -13.32 7.67
C ASP A 91 -16.88 -12.88 8.18
N ASP A 92 -17.17 -11.56 8.17
CA ASP A 92 -18.50 -11.02 8.52
C ASP A 92 -19.60 -11.55 7.59
N LYS A 93 -19.30 -11.74 6.30
CA LYS A 93 -20.24 -12.34 5.34
C LYS A 93 -20.44 -13.84 5.58
N LEU A 94 -19.39 -14.56 5.93
CA LEU A 94 -19.47 -15.98 6.28
C LEU A 94 -20.29 -16.19 7.55
N GLU A 95 -20.14 -15.32 8.55
CA GLU A 95 -20.98 -15.34 9.76
C GLU A 95 -22.45 -15.09 9.42
N LEU A 96 -22.76 -14.09 8.59
CA LEU A 96 -24.13 -13.83 8.14
C LEU A 96 -24.73 -15.01 7.33
N MET A 97 -23.93 -15.70 6.52
CA MET A 97 -24.37 -16.90 5.79
C MET A 97 -24.54 -18.12 6.72
N ALA A 98 -23.73 -18.25 7.77
CA ALA A 98 -23.85 -19.30 8.77
C ALA A 98 -25.09 -19.11 9.65
N VAL A 99 -25.41 -17.88 10.04
CA VAL A 99 -26.61 -17.53 10.80
C VAL A 99 -27.88 -17.70 9.94
N GLY A 100 -27.80 -17.50 8.63
CA GLY A 100 -28.89 -17.70 7.68
C GLY A 100 -29.34 -19.16 7.48
N LYS A 101 -28.62 -20.16 8.04
CA LYS A 101 -29.03 -21.58 7.99
C LYS A 101 -29.83 -22.07 9.21
N ASN A 102 -29.97 -21.26 10.25
CA ASN A 102 -30.75 -21.62 11.45
C ASN A 102 -32.01 -20.76 11.63
N ARG A 103 -32.89 -20.78 10.63
CA ARG A 103 -34.32 -20.49 10.84
C ARG A 103 -35.16 -21.22 9.80
N ILE A 104 -35.32 -22.51 10.01
CA ILE A 104 -36.54 -23.22 9.63
C ILE A 104 -37.23 -23.59 10.94
N VAL A 105 -38.54 -23.28 10.98
CA VAL A 105 -39.57 -23.49 12.00
C VAL A 105 -39.61 -22.47 13.14
#